data_AF-A0A918MCG0-F1
#
_entry.id   AF-A0A918MCG0-F1
#
_cell.length_a   1.000
_cell.length_b   1.000
_cell.length_c   1.000
_cell.angle_alpha   90.00
_cell.angle_beta   90.00
_cell.angle_gamma   90.00
#
_symmetry.space_group_name_H-M   'P 1'
#
loop_
_entity.id
_entity.type
_entity.pdbx_description
1 polymer ?
#
loop_
_entity_poly.entity_id
_entity_poly.type
_entity_poly.pdbx_seq_one_letter_code
_entity_poly.pdbx_strand_id
1 'polypeptide(L)'
;MVRVFGQIRKYASRLRDSTQAQPAGARERRTHNLFEAAATYVVARAEDDQDRIAEATTWVSPEALSFGVSELACRAVVALARERGESPAAVARDLLGLPTG
;
A
#
# COMPACT_ATOMS: atom_id res chain seq x y z
N MET A 1 2.01 -24.42 0.18
CA MET A 1 0.92 -23.49 0.50
C MET A 1 1.40 -22.07 0.24
N VAL A 2 1.36 -21.62 -1.02
CA VAL A 2 1.78 -20.27 -1.43
C VAL A 2 0.76 -19.78 -2.45
N ARG A 3 -0.30 -19.11 -1.99
CA ARG A 3 -1.25 -18.38 -2.86
C ARG A 3 -1.96 -17.27 -2.08
N VAL A 4 -1.21 -16.26 -1.63
CA VAL A 4 -1.82 -14.99 -1.14
C VAL A 4 -1.08 -13.75 -1.70
N PHE A 5 0.10 -13.90 -2.30
CA PHE A 5 0.90 -12.77 -2.79
C PHE A 5 0.59 -12.33 -4.24
N GLY A 6 -0.16 -13.13 -5.01
CA GLY A 6 -0.47 -12.82 -6.43
C GLY A 6 -1.53 -11.73 -6.61
N GLN A 7 -2.40 -11.51 -5.62
CA GLN A 7 -3.52 -10.58 -5.72
C GLN A 7 -3.07 -9.12 -5.51
N ILE A 8 -2.08 -8.89 -4.64
CA ILE A 8 -1.51 -7.56 -4.33
C ILE A 8 -0.98 -6.88 -5.61
N ARG A 9 -0.37 -7.65 -6.51
CA ARG A 9 0.13 -7.18 -7.81
C ARG A 9 -0.96 -6.55 -8.68
N LYS A 10 -2.19 -7.11 -8.64
CA LYS A 10 -3.33 -6.63 -9.45
C LYS A 10 -3.91 -5.31 -8.93
N TYR A 11 -3.76 -5.00 -7.63
CA TYR A 11 -4.19 -3.71 -7.06
C TYR A 11 -3.15 -2.62 -7.31
N ALA A 12 -1.86 -2.92 -7.22
CA ALA A 12 -0.79 -1.98 -7.55
C ALA A 12 -0.87 -1.49 -9.02
N SER A 13 -1.23 -2.37 -9.95
CA SER A 13 -1.43 -1.99 -11.35
C SER A 13 -2.69 -1.15 -11.59
N ARG A 14 -3.79 -1.41 -10.87
CA ARG A 14 -5.03 -0.62 -10.99
C ARG A 14 -4.91 0.78 -10.39
N LEU A 15 -4.16 0.94 -9.31
CA LEU A 15 -3.90 2.24 -8.69
C LEU A 15 -3.04 3.13 -9.60
N ARG A 16 -2.06 2.54 -10.31
CA ARG A 16 -1.27 3.23 -11.35
C ARG A 16 -2.15 3.75 -12.49
N ASP A 17 -3.03 2.93 -13.03
CA ASP A 17 -3.89 3.28 -14.18
C ASP A 17 -4.86 4.44 -13.84
N SER A 18 -5.32 4.48 -12.58
CA SER A 18 -6.25 5.51 -12.08
C SER A 18 -5.60 6.89 -11.88
N THR A 19 -4.26 6.98 -11.89
CA THR A 19 -3.52 8.23 -11.56
C THR A 19 -3.06 8.96 -12.83
N GLN A 20 -3.32 8.43 -14.02
CA GLN A 20 -2.93 9.04 -15.30
C GLN A 20 -3.96 10.08 -15.78
N ALA A 21 -4.24 11.11 -14.97
CA ALA A 21 -4.92 12.32 -15.42
C ALA A 21 -4.63 13.51 -14.47
N GLN A 22 -3.53 14.24 -14.68
CA GLN A 22 -3.40 15.69 -14.36
C GLN A 22 -2.13 16.30 -14.99
N PRO A 23 -2.10 17.61 -15.32
CA PRO A 23 -1.40 18.16 -16.47
C PRO A 23 0.08 18.47 -16.20
N ALA A 24 0.82 18.55 -17.31
CA ALA A 24 2.22 18.95 -17.38
C ALA A 24 2.39 20.44 -16.96
N GLY A 25 3.07 20.68 -15.84
CA GLY A 25 3.41 22.05 -15.42
C GLY A 25 4.20 22.19 -14.12
N ALA A 26 4.05 21.27 -13.15
CA ALA A 26 4.70 21.39 -11.84
C ALA A 26 5.96 20.51 -11.72
N ARG A 27 6.98 20.79 -12.54
CA ARG A 27 8.22 19.99 -12.63
C ARG A 27 9.37 20.50 -11.74
N GLU A 28 9.11 21.42 -10.82
CA GLU A 28 10.10 21.85 -9.82
C GLU A 28 9.87 21.11 -8.50
N ARG A 29 10.71 20.10 -8.22
CA ARG A 29 10.80 19.38 -6.94
C ARG A 29 9.46 18.96 -6.34
N ARG A 30 8.81 17.94 -6.90
CA ARG A 30 7.75 17.23 -6.17
C ARG A 30 8.38 16.61 -4.93
N THR A 31 8.21 17.26 -3.78
CA THR A 31 8.20 16.58 -2.49
C THR A 31 7.24 15.41 -2.66
N HIS A 32 7.75 14.18 -2.64
CA HIS A 32 6.93 13.00 -2.82
C HIS A 32 5.75 13.04 -1.83
N ASN A 33 4.54 12.78 -2.30
CA ASN A 33 3.37 12.79 -1.43
C ASN A 33 3.52 11.66 -0.39
N LEU A 34 3.15 11.92 0.86
CA LEU A 34 3.09 10.92 1.93
C LEU A 34 2.46 9.60 1.49
N PHE A 35 1.33 9.64 0.77
CA PHE A 35 0.65 8.43 0.30
C PHE A 35 1.42 7.71 -0.83
N GLU A 36 2.18 8.45 -1.63
CA GLU A 36 3.06 7.89 -2.67
C GLU A 36 4.26 7.19 -2.04
N ALA A 37 4.86 7.78 -1.00
CA ALA A 37 5.92 7.17 -0.21
C ALA A 37 5.44 5.88 0.47
N ALA A 38 4.27 5.92 1.12
CA ALA A 38 3.69 4.74 1.76
C ALA A 38 3.37 3.62 0.76
N ALA A 39 2.75 3.95 -0.38
CA ALA A 39 2.47 2.96 -1.42
C ALA A 39 3.75 2.34 -1.98
N THR A 40 4.76 3.16 -2.27
CA THR A 40 6.06 2.68 -2.77
C THR A 40 6.76 1.80 -1.75
N TYR A 41 6.80 2.22 -0.48
CA TYR A 41 7.39 1.47 0.61
C TYR A 41 6.73 0.10 0.78
N VAL A 42 5.39 0.03 0.85
CA VAL A 42 4.67 -1.23 1.03
C VAL A 42 4.84 -2.19 -0.16
N VAL A 43 4.85 -1.68 -1.39
CA VAL A 43 5.14 -2.50 -2.58
C VAL A 43 6.57 -3.03 -2.54
N ALA A 44 7.55 -2.18 -2.24
CA ALA A 44 8.95 -2.59 -2.14
C ALA A 44 9.16 -3.65 -1.04
N ARG A 45 8.48 -3.50 0.11
CA ARG A 45 8.45 -4.53 1.18
C ARG A 45 7.83 -5.85 0.73
N ALA A 46 6.78 -5.81 -0.09
CA ALA A 46 6.14 -7.01 -0.62
C ALA A 46 6.98 -7.71 -1.70
N GLU A 47 7.83 -6.96 -2.41
CA GLU A 47 8.72 -7.44 -3.47
C GLU A 47 10.15 -7.77 -2.96
N ASP A 48 10.42 -7.55 -1.67
CA ASP A 48 11.75 -7.65 -1.04
C ASP A 48 12.83 -6.77 -1.71
N ASP A 49 12.41 -5.62 -2.25
CA ASP A 49 13.27 -4.65 -2.93
C ASP A 49 13.89 -3.68 -1.90
N GLN A 50 15.06 -4.04 -1.38
CA GLN A 50 15.75 -3.29 -0.33
C GLN A 50 16.21 -1.90 -0.78
N ASP A 51 16.61 -1.74 -2.04
CA ASP A 51 17.03 -0.45 -2.58
C ASP A 51 15.87 0.53 -2.63
N ARG A 52 14.70 0.05 -3.09
CA ARG A 52 13.49 0.86 -3.18
C ARG A 52 12.84 1.12 -1.81
N ILE A 53 13.02 0.21 -0.85
CA ILE A 53 12.70 0.47 0.56
C ILE A 53 13.52 1.66 1.06
N ALA A 54 14.84 1.63 0.88
CA ALA A 54 15.73 2.70 1.31
C ALA A 54 15.34 4.04 0.64
N GLU A 55 15.11 4.03 -0.67
CA GLU A 55 14.66 5.22 -1.42
C GLU A 55 13.37 5.82 -0.81
N ALA A 56 12.31 5.01 -0.66
CA ALA A 56 11.02 5.49 -0.17
C ALA A 56 11.09 6.06 1.27
N THR A 57 11.99 5.55 2.11
CA THR A 57 12.17 6.08 3.48
C THR A 57 12.80 7.48 3.51
N THR A 58 13.44 7.93 2.42
CA THR A 58 14.03 9.28 2.34
C THR A 58 13.03 10.35 1.90
N TRP A 59 11.86 9.95 1.41
CA TRP A 59 10.88 10.84 0.78
C TRP A 59 10.08 11.67 1.78
N VAL A 60 9.86 11.15 2.99
CA VAL A 60 9.07 11.76 4.05
C VAL A 60 9.65 11.41 5.42
N SER A 61 9.21 12.09 6.49
CA SER A 61 9.65 11.72 7.84
C SER A 61 9.18 10.30 8.22
N PRO A 62 9.87 9.62 9.15
CA PRO A 62 9.44 8.30 9.63
C PRO A 62 8.00 8.29 10.17
N GLU A 63 7.58 9.35 10.85
CA GLU A 63 6.23 9.50 11.40
C GLU A 63 5.18 9.62 10.28
N ALA A 64 5.49 10.40 9.25
CA ALA A 64 4.64 10.54 8.06
C ALA A 64 4.51 9.22 7.30
N LEU A 65 5.61 8.47 7.16
CA LEU A 65 5.58 7.16 6.52
C LEU A 65 4.73 6.15 7.32
N SER A 66 4.92 6.11 8.65
CA SER A 66 4.14 5.25 9.54
C SER A 66 2.63 5.54 9.47
N PHE A 67 2.27 6.82 9.46
CA PHE A 67 0.88 7.25 9.25
C PHE A 67 0.34 6.75 7.89
N GLY A 68 1.09 6.97 6.81
CA GLY A 68 0.67 6.55 5.47
C GLY A 68 0.51 5.04 5.33
N VAL A 69 1.40 4.25 5.93
CA VAL A 69 1.31 2.78 5.96
C VAL A 69 0.09 2.31 6.74
N SER A 70 -0.19 2.93 7.89
CA SER A 70 -1.36 2.60 8.72
C SER A 70 -2.68 2.90 7.99
N GLU A 71 -2.77 4.05 7.32
CA GLU A 71 -3.93 4.42 6.50
C GLU A 71 -4.12 3.48 5.31
N LEU A 72 -3.03 3.10 4.63
CA LEU A 72 -3.08 2.15 3.54
C LEU A 72 -3.59 0.78 4.01
N ALA A 73 -3.12 0.30 5.16
CA ALA A 73 -3.57 -0.95 5.76
C ALA A 73 -5.09 -0.92 6.08
N CYS A 74 -5.57 0.17 6.69
CA CYS A 74 -7.00 0.35 6.98
C CYS A 74 -7.85 0.29 5.70
N ARG A 75 -7.47 1.05 4.67
CA ARG A 75 -8.18 1.06 3.39
C ARG A 75 -8.16 -0.31 2.69
N ALA A 76 -7.03 -1.00 2.75
CA ALA A 76 -6.91 -2.34 2.18
C ALA A 76 -7.85 -3.35 2.86
N VAL A 77 -7.92 -3.34 4.20
CA VAL A 77 -8.82 -4.21 4.96
C VAL A 77 -10.28 -3.90 4.63
N VAL A 78 -10.69 -2.63 4.60
CA VAL A 78 -12.07 -2.24 4.27
C VAL A 78 -12.45 -2.65 2.84
N ALA A 79 -11.56 -2.43 1.88
CA ALA A 79 -11.79 -2.83 0.50
C ALA A 79 -11.94 -4.35 0.38
N LEU A 80 -11.03 -5.10 0.99
CA LEU A 80 -11.01 -6.56 0.93
C LEU A 80 -12.20 -7.20 1.65
N ALA A 81 -12.62 -6.64 2.80
CA ALA A 81 -13.82 -7.06 3.52
C ALA A 81 -15.07 -6.95 2.65
N ARG A 82 -15.22 -5.82 1.93
CA ARG A 82 -16.33 -5.63 0.99
C ARG A 82 -16.29 -6.63 -0.17
N GLU A 83 -15.10 -6.89 -0.72
CA GLU A 83 -14.93 -7.85 -1.82
C GLU A 83 -15.22 -9.30 -1.39
N ARG A 84 -14.90 -9.66 -0.14
CA ARG A 84 -15.13 -11.01 0.41
C ARG A 84 -16.50 -11.21 1.03
N GLY A 85 -17.26 -10.13 1.28
CA GLY A 85 -18.49 -10.20 2.06
C GLY A 85 -18.25 -10.57 3.54
N GLU A 86 -17.05 -10.29 4.05
CA GLU A 86 -16.61 -10.61 5.41
C GLU A 86 -16.53 -9.33 6.26
N SER A 87 -16.46 -9.48 7.58
CA SER A 87 -16.18 -8.34 8.46
C SER A 87 -14.72 -7.90 8.34
N PRO A 88 -14.41 -6.59 8.50
CA PRO A 88 -13.03 -6.11 8.58
C PRO A 88 -12.18 -6.84 9.62
N ALA A 89 -12.79 -7.23 10.75
CA ALA A 89 -12.11 -7.98 11.81
C ALA A 89 -11.70 -9.39 11.34
N ALA A 90 -12.58 -10.11 10.63
CA ALA A 90 -12.26 -11.42 10.08
C ALA A 90 -11.10 -11.32 9.07
N VAL A 91 -11.17 -10.36 8.14
CA VAL A 91 -10.11 -10.14 7.14
C VAL A 91 -8.78 -9.76 7.77
N ALA A 92 -8.77 -8.86 8.75
CA ALA A 92 -7.52 -8.45 9.41
C ALA A 92 -6.85 -9.61 10.14
N ARG A 93 -7.64 -10.48 10.79
CA ARG A 93 -7.12 -11.69 11.46
C ARG A 93 -6.59 -12.71 10.46
N ASP A 94 -7.32 -12.97 9.39
CA ASP A 94 -6.92 -13.86 8.30
C ASP A 94 -5.58 -13.43 7.65
N LEU A 95 -5.45 -12.15 7.30
CA LEU A 95 -4.21 -11.60 6.73
C LEU A 95 -2.98 -11.78 7.62
N LEU A 96 -3.17 -11.82 8.94
CA LEU A 96 -2.12 -12.01 9.94
C LEU A 96 -1.97 -13.46 10.41
N GLY A 97 -2.75 -14.41 9.86
CA GLY A 97 -2.74 -15.81 10.28
C GLY A 97 -3.23 -16.02 11.72
N LEU A 98 -4.04 -15.10 12.24
CA LEU A 98 -4.62 -15.19 13.58
C LEU A 98 -5.89 -16.04 13.56
N PRO A 99 -6.18 -16.81 14.62
CA PRO A 99 -7.37 -17.67 14.65
C PRO A 99 -8.65 -16.84 14.55
N THR A 100 -9.57 -17.19 13.66
CA THR A 100 -10.92 -16.62 13.64
C THR A 100 -11.71 -17.23 14.81
N GLY A 101 -12.01 -16.41 15.82
CA GLY A 101 -12.86 -16.81 16.93
C GLY A 101 -14.32 -16.96 16.53
#